data_AF-A0A7V6CCC4-F1
#
_entry.id   AF-A0A7V6CCC4-F1
#
_cell.length_a   1.000
_cell.length_b   1.000
_cell.length_c   1.000
_cell.angle_alpha   90.00
_cell.angle_beta   90.00
_cell.angle_gamma   90.00
#
_symmetry.space_group_name_H-M   'P 1'
#
loop_
_entity.id
_entity.type
_entity.pdbx_description
1 polymer ?
#
loop_
_entity_poly.entity_id
_entity_poly.type
_entity_poly.pdbx_seq_one_letter_code
_entity_poly.pdbx_strand_id
1 'polypeptide(L)'
;MTVHRAIRYGWPGLIWAVLAMAEPGSHTVFGPDPALVDGARALQLRDFDTGIELTLEGLAATVDPADRAAALSNLCAGYVGTKQYERALQACDAALAIRPLNWRTWSNRALAWLGKGQLVQARRDLEAGLRIAPEAHALQEVAERLEHLESRLKLASAP
;
A
#
# COMPACT_ATOMS: atom_id res chain seq x y z
N MET A 1 64.32 3.28 -35.66
CA MET A 1 64.41 4.62 -35.03
C MET A 1 63.65 5.60 -35.91
N THR A 2 63.06 6.64 -35.30
CA THR A 2 62.26 7.74 -35.92
C THR A 2 60.78 7.39 -36.15
N VAL A 3 59.89 7.44 -35.16
CA VAL A 3 59.24 8.57 -34.43
C VAL A 3 58.42 9.57 -35.27
N HIS A 4 57.19 9.80 -34.78
CA HIS A 4 56.23 10.91 -35.03
C HIS A 4 55.33 10.77 -36.28
N ARG A 5 54.04 11.09 -36.26
CA ARG A 5 53.28 12.03 -35.41
C ARG A 5 51.77 11.74 -35.54
N ALA A 6 51.03 11.95 -34.46
CA ALA A 6 49.58 11.99 -34.46
C ALA A 6 49.05 13.19 -35.25
N ILE A 7 47.92 13.02 -35.95
CA ILE A 7 47.04 14.10 -36.38
C ILE A 7 45.62 13.75 -35.93
N ARG A 8 45.07 14.65 -35.11
CA ARG A 8 43.68 14.71 -34.66
C ARG A 8 42.82 15.40 -35.73
N TYR A 9 41.53 15.08 -35.69
CA TYR A 9 40.36 15.79 -36.24
C TYR A 9 39.68 15.17 -37.48
N GLY A 10 38.39 14.88 -37.30
CA GLY A 10 37.43 14.66 -38.37
C GLY A 10 36.45 13.53 -38.05
N TRP A 11 35.41 13.80 -37.25
CA TRP A 11 34.23 12.94 -37.26
C TRP A 11 33.50 13.10 -38.59
N PRO A 12 33.10 11.98 -39.21
CA PRO A 12 31.71 11.86 -39.60
C PRO A 12 31.14 10.46 -39.29
N GLY A 13 29.92 10.43 -38.77
CA GLY A 13 28.95 9.39 -39.11
C GLY A 13 29.18 7.97 -38.60
N LEU A 14 28.57 7.69 -37.45
CA LEU A 14 27.58 6.61 -37.28
C LEU A 14 27.99 5.12 -37.44
N ILE A 15 27.98 4.48 -36.27
CA ILE A 15 27.40 3.16 -35.91
C ILE A 15 28.41 2.00 -35.67
N TRP A 16 28.25 1.45 -34.45
CA TRP A 16 28.48 0.08 -33.95
C TRP A 16 29.56 -0.09 -32.87
N ALA A 17 29.09 -0.68 -31.76
CA ALA A 17 29.81 -1.33 -30.66
C ALA A 17 30.34 -0.45 -29.51
N VAL A 18 29.42 0.07 -28.69
CA VAL A 18 29.68 0.06 -27.24
C VAL A 18 29.13 -1.25 -26.72
N LEU A 19 30.03 -2.19 -26.43
CA LEU A 19 29.78 -3.35 -25.59
C LEU A 19 29.56 -2.81 -24.16
N ALA A 20 28.35 -2.31 -23.89
CA ALA A 20 27.93 -1.93 -22.55
C ALA A 20 27.57 -3.22 -21.81
N MET A 21 28.45 -3.63 -20.91
CA MET A 21 28.13 -4.63 -19.91
C MET A 21 26.89 -4.13 -19.15
N ALA A 22 25.80 -4.87 -19.23
CA ALA A 22 24.60 -4.57 -18.46
C ALA A 22 24.90 -4.82 -16.97
N GLU A 23 24.95 -3.75 -16.19
CA GLU A 23 24.94 -3.79 -14.73
C GLU A 23 23.63 -4.48 -14.26
N PRO A 24 23.69 -5.46 -13.33
CA PRO A 24 22.49 -6.03 -12.73
C PRO A 24 21.96 -5.04 -11.68
N GLY A 25 21.08 -4.13 -12.08
CA GLY A 25 20.45 -3.22 -11.12
C GLY A 25 19.70 -2.01 -11.67
N SER A 26 19.44 -1.91 -12.98
CA SER A 26 18.71 -0.75 -13.53
C SER A 26 17.19 -0.95 -13.46
N HIS A 27 16.62 -0.83 -12.25
CA HIS A 27 15.17 -0.60 -12.09
C HIS A 27 14.88 0.86 -12.38
N THR A 28 14.88 1.26 -13.65
CA THR A 28 14.36 2.56 -14.07
C THR A 28 13.24 2.36 -15.07
N VAL A 29 12.13 1.81 -14.58
CA VAL A 29 10.83 2.12 -15.15
C VAL A 29 10.21 3.14 -14.20
N PHE A 30 10.17 4.41 -14.62
CA PHE A 30 9.36 5.43 -13.96
C PHE A 30 7.89 5.06 -14.20
N GLY A 31 7.35 4.23 -13.31
CA GLY A 31 5.98 3.73 -13.32
C GLY A 31 5.71 2.99 -12.01
N PRO A 32 4.44 2.84 -11.60
CA PRO A 32 4.11 2.09 -10.40
C PRO A 32 4.64 0.66 -10.53
N ASP A 33 5.22 0.14 -9.46
CA ASP A 33 5.74 -1.23 -9.41
C ASP A 33 4.64 -2.23 -9.86
N PRO A 34 4.90 -3.05 -10.91
CA PRO A 34 3.90 -3.98 -11.44
C PRO A 34 3.29 -4.90 -10.37
N ALA A 35 4.09 -5.35 -9.39
CA ALA A 35 3.60 -6.20 -8.31
C ALA A 35 2.65 -5.43 -7.38
N LEU A 36 2.88 -4.14 -7.13
CA LEU A 36 1.94 -3.30 -6.38
C LEU A 36 0.61 -3.10 -7.13
N VAL A 37 0.67 -2.93 -8.45
CA VAL A 37 -0.53 -2.80 -9.30
C VAL A 37 -1.32 -4.10 -9.30
N ASP A 38 -0.65 -5.23 -9.53
CA ASP A 38 -1.29 -6.54 -9.58
C ASP A 38 -1.82 -6.97 -8.21
N GLY A 39 -1.08 -6.69 -7.14
CA GLY A 39 -1.53 -6.90 -5.77
C GLY A 39 -2.77 -6.08 -5.44
N ALA A 40 -2.81 -4.79 -5.80
CA ALA A 40 -3.99 -3.95 -5.62
C ALA A 40 -5.20 -4.48 -6.39
N ARG A 41 -4.99 -4.95 -7.63
CA ARG A 41 -6.05 -5.55 -8.47
C ARG A 41 -6.58 -6.85 -7.88
N ALA A 42 -5.71 -7.74 -7.40
CA ALA A 42 -6.13 -8.97 -6.74
C ALA A 42 -6.97 -8.69 -5.47
N LEU A 43 -6.57 -7.69 -4.66
CA LEU A 43 -7.35 -7.26 -3.49
C LEU A 43 -8.74 -6.73 -3.87
N GLN A 44 -8.86 -5.96 -4.96
CA GLN A 44 -10.15 -5.49 -5.47
C GLN A 44 -11.06 -6.65 -5.90
N LEU A 45 -10.48 -7.70 -6.47
CA LEU A 45 -11.18 -8.94 -6.84
C LEU A 45 -11.44 -9.86 -5.64
N ARG A 46 -11.05 -9.44 -4.43
CA ARG A 46 -11.11 -10.23 -3.18
C ARG A 46 -10.27 -11.50 -3.21
N ASP A 47 -9.33 -11.61 -4.12
CA ASP A 47 -8.26 -12.59 -4.08
C ASP A 47 -7.19 -12.09 -3.09
N PHE A 48 -7.49 -12.26 -1.81
CA PHE A 48 -6.69 -11.68 -0.75
C PHE A 48 -5.30 -12.31 -0.63
N ASP A 49 -5.18 -13.60 -0.89
CA ASP A 49 -3.91 -14.31 -0.75
C ASP A 49 -2.91 -13.83 -1.81
N THR A 50 -3.31 -13.87 -3.09
CA THR A 50 -2.52 -13.30 -4.20
C THR A 50 -2.26 -11.81 -3.99
N GLY A 51 -3.27 -11.07 -3.55
CA GLY A 51 -3.16 -9.63 -3.28
C GLY A 51 -2.12 -9.30 -2.20
N ILE A 52 -2.08 -10.07 -1.11
CA ILE A 52 -1.08 -9.91 -0.05
C ILE A 52 0.31 -10.26 -0.57
N GLU A 53 0.45 -11.38 -1.28
CA GLU A 53 1.74 -11.87 -1.81
C GLU A 53 2.39 -10.82 -2.73
N LEU A 54 1.67 -10.39 -3.77
CA LEU A 54 2.18 -9.42 -4.74
C LEU A 54 2.43 -8.04 -4.10
N THR A 55 1.60 -7.63 -3.14
CA THR A 55 1.84 -6.37 -2.43
C THR A 55 3.10 -6.44 -1.57
N LEU A 56 3.40 -7.58 -0.93
CA LEU A 56 4.65 -7.78 -0.18
C LEU A 56 5.87 -7.77 -1.09
N GLU A 57 5.78 -8.41 -2.26
CA GLU A 57 6.83 -8.40 -3.28
C GLU A 57 7.15 -6.97 -3.72
N GLY A 58 6.14 -6.21 -4.17
CA GLY A 58 6.34 -4.82 -4.59
C GLY A 58 6.78 -3.91 -3.44
N LEU A 59 6.36 -4.18 -2.20
CA LEU A 59 6.80 -3.42 -1.03
C LEU A 59 8.29 -3.62 -0.71
N ALA A 60 8.88 -4.76 -1.07
CA ALA A 60 10.29 -5.04 -0.89
C ALA A 60 11.17 -4.28 -1.89
N ALA A 61 10.64 -3.99 -3.09
CA ALA A 61 11.33 -3.27 -4.16
C ALA A 61 11.08 -1.75 -4.15
N THR A 62 9.93 -1.30 -3.64
CA THR A 62 9.57 0.12 -3.67
C THR A 62 10.39 0.96 -2.68
N VAL A 63 10.94 2.06 -3.20
CA VAL A 63 11.66 3.08 -2.42
C VAL A 63 10.86 4.38 -2.27
N ASP A 64 9.81 4.56 -3.07
CA ASP A 64 8.99 5.76 -3.03
C ASP A 64 8.07 5.74 -1.81
N PRO A 65 8.10 6.76 -0.93
CA PRO A 65 7.26 6.79 0.27
C PRO A 65 5.76 6.79 -0.04
N ALA A 66 5.34 7.36 -1.17
CA ALA A 66 3.95 7.42 -1.57
C ALA A 66 3.41 6.03 -1.89
N ASP A 67 4.13 5.29 -2.73
CA ASP A 67 3.83 3.93 -3.12
C ASP A 67 3.93 2.99 -1.93
N ARG A 68 4.96 3.16 -1.09
CA ARG A 68 5.11 2.42 0.17
C ARG A 68 3.88 2.58 1.09
N ALA A 69 3.39 3.79 1.27
CA ALA A 69 2.21 4.05 2.08
C ALA A 69 0.94 3.40 1.49
N ALA A 70 0.79 3.43 0.16
CA ALA A 70 -0.33 2.80 -0.53
C ALA A 70 -0.27 1.27 -0.40
N ALA A 71 0.90 0.67 -0.61
CA ALA A 71 1.14 -0.76 -0.46
C ALA A 71 0.85 -1.26 0.97
N LEU A 72 1.32 -0.54 2.00
CA LEU A 72 1.01 -0.85 3.40
C LEU A 72 -0.50 -0.74 3.70
N SER A 73 -1.18 0.26 3.13
CA SER A 73 -2.65 0.38 3.24
C SER A 73 -3.38 -0.80 2.58
N ASN A 74 -2.88 -1.28 1.44
CA ASN A 74 -3.40 -2.45 0.73
C ASN A 74 -3.15 -3.75 1.51
N LEU A 75 -1.96 -3.92 2.10
CA LEU A 75 -1.68 -5.05 3.01
C LEU A 75 -2.63 -5.05 4.21
N CYS A 76 -2.90 -3.88 4.79
CA CYS A 76 -3.89 -3.78 5.84
C CYS A 76 -5.27 -4.28 5.38
N ALA A 77 -5.73 -3.89 4.19
CA ALA A 77 -6.99 -4.39 3.62
C ALA A 77 -6.97 -5.91 3.39
N GLY A 78 -5.89 -6.46 2.84
CA GLY A 78 -5.74 -7.89 2.62
C GLY A 78 -5.76 -8.69 3.92
N TYR A 79 -5.04 -8.22 4.94
CA TYR A 79 -5.05 -8.85 6.27
C TYR A 79 -6.40 -8.74 6.97
N VAL A 80 -7.16 -7.65 6.77
CA VAL A 80 -8.56 -7.58 7.22
C VAL A 80 -9.41 -8.63 6.50
N GLY A 81 -9.28 -8.75 5.18
CA GLY A 81 -10.00 -9.73 4.36
C GLY A 81 -9.73 -11.19 4.76
N THR A 82 -8.51 -11.49 5.20
CA THR A 82 -8.09 -12.80 5.71
C THR A 82 -8.19 -12.95 7.24
N LYS A 83 -8.78 -11.97 7.93
CA LYS A 83 -8.98 -11.94 9.40
C LYS A 83 -7.69 -12.00 10.24
N GLN A 84 -6.55 -11.65 9.65
CA GLN A 84 -5.25 -11.54 10.32
C GLN A 84 -5.12 -10.16 10.98
N TYR A 85 -5.98 -9.86 11.95
CA TYR A 85 -6.19 -8.50 12.44
C TYR A 85 -4.95 -7.85 13.06
N GLU A 86 -4.09 -8.61 13.74
CA GLU A 86 -2.84 -8.08 14.31
C GLU A 86 -1.89 -7.58 13.20
N ARG A 87 -1.75 -8.36 12.12
CA ARG A 87 -0.94 -7.98 10.96
C ARG A 87 -1.56 -6.80 10.22
N ALA A 88 -2.90 -6.75 10.14
CA ALA A 88 -3.61 -5.61 9.58
C ALA A 88 -3.30 -4.33 10.35
N LEU A 89 -3.40 -4.35 11.68
CA LEU A 89 -3.11 -3.19 12.52
C LEU A 89 -1.67 -2.69 12.32
N GLN A 90 -0.68 -3.59 12.30
CA GLN A 90 0.72 -3.22 12.04
C GLN A 90 0.91 -2.55 10.67
N ALA A 91 0.29 -3.10 9.62
CA ALA A 91 0.37 -2.53 8.27
C ALA A 91 -0.34 -1.16 8.19
N CYS A 92 -1.49 -1.03 8.83
CA CYS A 92 -2.23 0.23 8.91
C CYS A 92 -1.46 1.31 9.70
N ASP A 93 -0.84 0.95 10.83
CA ASP A 93 -0.03 1.87 11.62
C ASP A 93 1.18 2.37 10.83
N ALA A 94 1.87 1.46 10.13
CA ALA A 94 2.99 1.81 9.26
C ALA A 94 2.55 2.72 8.08
N ALA A 95 1.40 2.46 7.47
CA ALA A 95 0.84 3.32 6.41
C ALA A 95 0.48 4.72 6.94
N LEU A 96 -0.17 4.81 8.10
CA LEU A 96 -0.57 6.07 8.71
C LEU A 96 0.62 6.90 9.22
N ALA A 97 1.72 6.25 9.61
CA ALA A 97 2.97 6.93 9.95
C ALA A 97 3.57 7.68 8.75
N ILE A 98 3.36 7.19 7.52
CA ILE A 98 3.83 7.84 6.30
C ILE A 98 2.78 8.84 5.77
N ARG A 99 1.51 8.43 5.75
CA ARG A 99 0.39 9.24 5.24
C ARG A 99 -0.78 9.26 6.22
N PRO A 100 -0.78 10.18 7.20
CA PRO A 100 -1.83 10.25 8.22
C PRO A 100 -3.18 10.71 7.66
N LEU A 101 -3.21 11.32 6.47
CA LEU A 101 -4.43 11.80 5.82
C LEU A 101 -5.07 10.77 4.86
N ASN A 102 -4.64 9.51 4.90
CA ASN A 102 -5.28 8.46 4.09
C ASN A 102 -6.51 7.87 4.79
N TRP A 103 -7.69 8.41 4.49
CA TRP A 103 -8.96 7.97 5.07
C TRP A 103 -9.25 6.47 4.86
N ARG A 104 -8.74 5.85 3.77
CA ARG A 104 -8.91 4.42 3.51
C ARG A 104 -8.18 3.57 4.54
N THR A 105 -6.99 3.99 4.96
CA THR A 105 -6.22 3.28 5.99
C THR A 105 -6.91 3.37 7.35
N TRP A 106 -7.52 4.52 7.69
CA TRP A 106 -8.36 4.66 8.89
C TRP A 106 -9.55 3.70 8.87
N SER A 107 -10.25 3.58 7.72
CA SER A 107 -11.35 2.61 7.56
C SER A 107 -10.88 1.17 7.75
N ASN A 108 -9.75 0.77 7.12
CA ASN A 108 -9.19 -0.57 7.26
C ASN A 108 -8.78 -0.87 8.71
N ARG A 109 -8.18 0.10 9.43
CA ARG A 109 -7.80 -0.09 10.83
C ARG A 109 -9.03 -0.21 11.73
N ALA A 110 -10.08 0.58 11.48
CA ALA A 110 -11.36 0.44 12.18
C ALA A 110 -11.98 -0.94 11.96
N LEU A 111 -11.96 -1.48 10.74
CA LEU A 111 -12.40 -2.84 10.44
C LEU A 111 -11.58 -3.91 11.18
N ALA A 112 -10.26 -3.74 11.28
CA ALA A 112 -9.41 -4.64 12.06
C ALA A 112 -9.79 -4.61 13.56
N TRP A 113 -10.03 -3.42 14.13
CA TRP A 113 -10.50 -3.29 15.51
C TRP A 113 -11.87 -3.91 15.74
N LEU A 114 -12.82 -3.72 14.82
CA LEU A 114 -14.12 -4.38 14.85
C LEU A 114 -13.98 -5.91 14.82
N GLY A 115 -13.08 -6.44 13.97
CA GLY A 115 -12.76 -7.86 13.90
C GLY A 115 -12.24 -8.43 15.23
N LYS A 116 -11.56 -7.60 16.03
CA LYS A 116 -11.10 -7.92 17.39
C LYS A 116 -12.10 -7.60 18.50
N GLY A 117 -13.29 -7.11 18.17
CA GLY A 117 -14.31 -6.67 19.14
C GLY A 117 -13.95 -5.39 19.91
N GLN A 118 -12.94 -4.66 19.46
CA GLN A 118 -12.42 -3.45 20.10
C GLN A 118 -13.17 -2.21 19.61
N LEU A 119 -14.44 -2.10 20.02
CA LEU A 119 -15.39 -1.11 19.47
C LEU A 119 -14.97 0.36 19.73
N VAL A 120 -14.34 0.64 20.88
CA VAL A 120 -13.86 1.99 21.23
C VAL A 120 -12.76 2.46 20.28
N GLN A 121 -11.82 1.57 19.95
CA GLN A 121 -10.73 1.85 19.03
C GLN A 121 -11.25 2.01 17.60
N ALA A 122 -12.18 1.16 17.19
CA ALA A 122 -12.86 1.29 15.89
C ALA A 122 -13.57 2.65 15.75
N ARG A 123 -14.30 3.09 16.79
CA ARG A 123 -14.97 4.40 16.82
C ARG A 123 -14.00 5.56 16.63
N ARG A 124 -12.89 5.55 17.36
CA ARG A 124 -11.85 6.59 17.25
C ARG A 124 -11.26 6.67 15.85
N ASP A 125 -10.99 5.53 15.23
CA ASP A 125 -10.43 5.47 13.87
C ASP A 125 -11.45 5.95 12.83
N LEU A 126 -12.74 5.60 12.99
CA LEU A 126 -13.81 6.12 12.15
C LEU A 126 -13.95 7.63 12.25
N GLU A 127 -13.94 8.18 13.47
CA GLU A 127 -13.98 9.64 13.67
C GLU A 127 -12.79 10.33 13.01
N ALA A 128 -11.59 9.74 13.08
CA ALA A 128 -10.42 10.27 12.39
C ALA A 128 -10.58 10.24 10.86
N GLY A 129 -11.04 9.11 10.31
CA GLY A 129 -11.31 8.98 8.88
C GLY A 129 -12.38 9.94 8.39
N LEU A 130 -13.50 10.08 9.11
CA LEU A 130 -14.64 10.92 8.75
C LEU A 130 -14.31 12.41 8.84
N ARG A 131 -13.38 12.84 9.72
CA ARG A 131 -12.84 14.21 9.70
C ARG A 131 -12.07 14.52 8.41
N ILE A 132 -11.45 13.52 7.80
CA ILE A 132 -10.68 13.67 6.56
C ILE A 132 -11.61 13.59 5.33
N ALA A 133 -12.54 12.63 5.33
CA ALA A 133 -13.45 12.39 4.22
C ALA A 133 -14.87 12.08 4.75
N PRO A 134 -15.68 13.12 5.03
CA PRO A 134 -17.02 12.97 5.62
C PRO A 134 -18.01 12.18 4.75
N GLU A 135 -17.84 12.25 3.43
CA GLU A 135 -18.73 11.64 2.43
C GLU A 135 -18.23 10.26 1.95
N ALA A 136 -17.16 9.73 2.54
CA ALA A 136 -16.65 8.43 2.15
C ALA A 136 -17.61 7.31 2.59
N HIS A 137 -18.36 6.76 1.63
CA HIS A 137 -19.32 5.67 1.86
C HIS A 137 -18.73 4.49 2.64
N ALA A 138 -17.49 4.09 2.36
CA ALA A 138 -16.84 2.99 3.07
C ALA A 138 -16.58 3.28 4.56
N LEU A 139 -16.47 4.55 4.98
CA LEU A 139 -16.42 4.90 6.41
C LEU A 139 -17.81 4.88 7.03
N GLN A 140 -18.83 5.35 6.30
CA GLN A 140 -20.22 5.35 6.75
C GLN A 140 -20.73 3.92 6.96
N GLU A 141 -20.46 3.01 6.03
CA GLU A 141 -20.82 1.59 6.14
C GLU A 141 -20.21 0.93 7.40
N VAL A 142 -18.95 1.23 7.71
CA VAL A 142 -18.27 0.70 8.89
C VAL A 142 -18.82 1.33 10.18
N ALA A 143 -19.21 2.60 10.14
CA ALA A 143 -19.85 3.29 11.26
C ALA A 143 -21.24 2.71 11.56
N GLU A 144 -22.08 2.49 10.55
CA GLU A 144 -23.39 1.84 10.70
C GLU A 144 -23.24 0.44 11.29
N ARG A 145 -22.26 -0.33 10.81
CA ARG A 145 -21.95 -1.66 11.35
C ARG A 145 -21.56 -1.59 12.83
N LEU A 146 -20.73 -0.62 13.21
CA LEU A 146 -20.33 -0.40 14.60
C LEU A 146 -21.54 -0.08 15.48
N GLU A 147 -22.41 0.83 15.07
CA GLU A 147 -23.61 1.23 15.81
C GLU A 147 -24.58 0.07 16.01
N HIS A 148 -24.77 -0.77 14.99
CA HIS A 148 -25.58 -1.97 15.10
C HIS A 148 -24.99 -2.97 16.10
N LEU A 149 -23.68 -3.16 16.11
CA LEU A 149 -23.00 -4.03 17.08
C LEU A 149 -23.14 -3.51 18.52
N GLU A 150 -22.93 -2.21 18.74
CA GLU A 150 -23.10 -1.60 20.06
C GLU A 150 -24.55 -1.70 20.56
N SER A 151 -25.53 -1.46 19.68
CA SER A 151 -26.95 -1.59 20.01
C SER A 151 -27.30 -3.02 20.42
N ARG A 152 -26.81 -4.02 19.66
CA ARG A 152 -27.00 -5.44 19.99
C ARG A 152 -26.37 -5.81 21.32
N LEU A 153 -25.17 -5.33 21.61
CA LEU A 153 -24.49 -5.59 22.88
C LEU A 153 -25.24 -4.96 24.05
N LYS A 154 -25.74 -3.73 23.89
CA LYS A 154 -26.55 -3.04 24.90
C LYS A 154 -27.81 -3.85 25.24
N LEU A 155 -28.52 -4.34 24.23
CA LEU A 155 -29.70 -5.19 24.40
C LEU A 155 -29.36 -6.53 25.08
N ALA A 156 -28.25 -7.16 24.70
CA ALA A 156 -27.78 -8.41 25.31
C ALA A 156 -27.33 -8.25 26.76
N SER A 157 -26.94 -7.04 27.17
CA SER A 157 -26.53 -6.71 28.54
C SER A 157 -27.67 -6.19 29.43
N ALA A 158 -28.90 -6.10 28.92
CA ALA A 158 -30.05 -5.67 29.70
C ALA A 158 -30.45 -6.75 30.73
N PRO A 159 -30.76 -6.38 31.99
CA PRO A 159 -31.09 -7.31 33.06
C PRO A 159 -32.44 -8.01 32.89
#